data_AF-A0A6N7X182-F1
#
_entry.id   AF-A0A6N7X182-F1
#
_cell.length_a   1.000
_cell.length_b   1.000
_cell.length_c   1.000
_cell.angle_alpha   90.00
_cell.angle_beta   90.00
_cell.angle_gamma   90.00
#
_symmetry.space_group_name_H-M   'P 1'
#
loop_
_entity.id
_entity.type
_entity.pdbx_description
1 polymer ?
#
loop_
_entity_poly.entity_id
_entity_poly.type
_entity_poly.pdbx_seq_one_letter_code
_entity_poly.pdbx_strand_id
1 'polypeptide(L)' 'MHPLTVHETIQRMHQKYLETETPTVYTLEEVSDRVLLIKRRLANLEKERCICLREGRDVTRIDQKIAKQKEQFMVNCLQK' A
#
# COMPACT_ATOMS: atom_id res chain seq x y z
N MET A 1 -39.00 21.29 8.31
CA MET A 1 -38.01 20.90 7.28
C MET A 1 -38.28 21.74 6.06
N HIS A 2 -37.37 22.64 5.69
CA HIS A 2 -37.53 23.45 4.48
C HIS A 2 -37.18 22.60 3.25
N PRO A 3 -37.99 22.63 2.18
CA PRO A 3 -37.67 21.89 0.96
C PRO A 3 -36.44 22.50 0.31
N LEU A 4 -35.47 21.65 -0.02
CA LEU A 4 -34.26 22.07 -0.72
C LEU A 4 -34.62 22.52 -2.13
N THR A 5 -33.99 23.61 -2.55
CA THR A 5 -34.06 24.05 -3.94
C THR A 5 -33.35 23.04 -4.85
N VAL A 6 -33.68 23.10 -6.14
CA VAL A 6 -33.02 22.27 -7.16
C VAL A 6 -31.51 22.50 -7.15
N HIS A 7 -31.07 23.75 -6.95
CA HIS A 7 -29.66 24.11 -6.88
C HIS A 7 -28.94 23.43 -5.69
N GLU A 8 -29.52 23.50 -4.50
CA GLU A 8 -28.95 22.86 -3.30
C GLU A 8 -28.93 21.33 -3.43
N THR A 9 -29.92 20.76 -4.12
CA THR A 9 -29.97 19.32 -4.39
C THR A 9 -28.85 18.90 -5.33
N ILE A 10 -28.62 19.65 -6.40
CA ILE A 10 -27.53 19.40 -7.36
C ILE A 10 -26.16 19.56 -6.68
N GLN A 11 -25.95 20.61 -5.89
CA GLN A 11 -24.70 20.78 -5.14
C GLN A 11 -24.45 19.64 -4.16
N ARG A 12 -25.47 19.19 -3.43
CA ARG A 12 -25.33 18.05 -2.52
C ARG A 12 -25.01 16.76 -3.27
N MET A 13 -25.55 16.57 -4.47
CA MET A 13 -25.19 15.43 -5.33
C MET A 13 -23.76 15.55 -5.85
N HIS A 14 -23.36 16.72 -6.33
CA HIS A 14 -22.00 16.99 -6.76
C HIS A 14 -21.00 16.70 -5.63
N GLN A 15 -21.28 17.19 -4.42
CA GLN A 15 -20.39 16.97 -3.29
C GLN A 15 -20.33 15.50 -2.85
N LYS A 16 -21.46 14.80 -2.87
CA LYS A 16 -21.56 13.38 -2.48
C LYS A 16 -20.91 12.41 -3.47
N TYR A 17 -20.92 12.73 -4.76
CA TYR A 17 -20.51 11.79 -5.81
C TYR A 17 -19.26 12.22 -6.56
N LEU A 18 -18.88 13.50 -6.53
CA LEU A 18 -17.79 14.06 -7.33
C LEU A 18 -16.69 14.73 -6.48
N GLU A 19 -17.03 15.40 -5.38
CA GLU A 19 -16.03 16.10 -4.54
C GLU A 19 -15.58 15.34 -3.29
N THR A 20 -16.30 14.30 -2.86
CA THR A 20 -15.71 13.35 -1.92
C THR A 20 -14.56 12.69 -2.65
N GLU A 21 -13.34 13.19 -2.40
CA GLU A 21 -12.08 12.54 -2.71
C GLU A 21 -12.26 11.06 -2.36
N THR A 22 -12.46 10.24 -3.39
CA THR A 22 -12.50 8.80 -3.23
C THR A 22 -11.22 8.44 -2.48
N PRO A 23 -11.28 7.75 -1.33
CA PRO A 23 -10.07 7.27 -0.67
C PRO A 23 -9.30 6.54 -1.75
N THR A 24 -8.09 7.01 -2.07
CA THR A 24 -7.36 6.66 -3.30
C THR A 24 -7.41 5.14 -3.52
N VAL A 25 -8.39 4.67 -4.28
CA VAL A 25 -8.59 3.25 -4.52
C VAL A 25 -7.60 2.96 -5.61
N TYR A 26 -6.41 2.52 -5.22
CA TYR A 26 -5.41 2.07 -6.17
C TYR A 26 -6.07 1.07 -7.12
N THR A 27 -5.83 1.25 -8.42
CA THR A 27 -6.29 0.26 -9.39
C THR A 27 -5.67 -1.09 -9.05
N LEU A 28 -6.37 -2.18 -9.37
CA LEU A 28 -5.87 -3.54 -9.13
C LEU A 28 -4.46 -3.76 -9.72
N GLU A 29 -4.18 -3.09 -10.83
CA GLU A 29 -2.90 -3.09 -11.53
C GLU A 29 -1.79 -2.39 -10.73
N GLU A 30 -2.06 -1.20 -10.17
CA GLU A 30 -1.11 -0.49 -9.30
C GLU A 30 -0.83 -1.25 -8.00
N VAL A 31 -1.83 -1.90 -7.42
CA VAL A 31 -1.65 -2.78 -6.26
C VAL A 31 -0.75 -3.96 -6.65
N SER A 32 -1.00 -4.59 -7.80
CA SER A 32 -0.19 -5.70 -8.32
C SER A 32 1.27 -5.30 -8.51
N ASP A 33 1.56 -4.16 -9.13
CA ASP A 33 2.92 -3.67 -9.37
C ASP A 33 3.67 -3.36 -8.06
N ARG A 34 3.00 -2.74 -7.09
CA ARG A 34 3.57 -2.47 -5.76
C ARG A 34 3.90 -3.77 -5.04
N VAL A 35 3.01 -4.75 -5.10
CA VAL A 35 3.20 -6.08 -4.51
C VAL A 35 4.37 -6.81 -5.15
N LEU A 36 4.50 -6.76 -6.48
CA LEU A 36 5.63 -7.35 -7.21
C LEU A 36 6.96 -6.68 -6.83
N LEU A 37 6.98 -5.35 -6.68
CA LEU A 37 8.16 -4.61 -6.24
C LEU A 37 8.61 -5.03 -4.83
N ILE A 38 7.67 -5.15 -3.89
CA ILE A 38 7.95 -5.60 -2.52
C ILE A 38 8.49 -7.03 -2.52
N LYS A 39 7.87 -7.95 -3.27
CA LYS A 39 8.36 -9.34 -3.42
C LYS A 39 9.79 -9.39 -3.96
N ARG A 40 10.10 -8.59 -4.99
CA ARG A 40 11.46 -8.52 -5.56
C ARG A 40 12.48 -8.01 -4.53
N ARG A 41 12.12 -6.98 -3.75
CA ARG A 41 12.98 -6.45 -2.68
C ARG A 41 13.22 -7.48 -1.58
N LEU A 42 12.18 -8.20 -1.16
CA LEU A 42 12.31 -9.28 -0.17
C LEU A 42 13.24 -10.39 -0.67
N ALA A 43 13.08 -10.85 -1.91
CA ALA A 43 13.95 -11.87 -2.49
C ALA A 43 15.43 -11.45 -2.50
N ASN A 44 15.71 -10.17 -2.82
CA ASN A 44 17.07 -9.63 -2.80
C ASN A 44 17.66 -9.57 -1.39
N LEU A 45 16.86 -9.16 -0.39
CA LEU A 45 17.31 -9.12 1.01
C LEU A 45 17.58 -10.52 1.56
N GLU A 46 16.74 -11.51 1.25
CA GLU A 46 16.97 -12.90 1.66
C GLU A 46 18.23 -13.49 1.00
N LYS A 47 18.50 -13.14 -0.27
CA LYS A 47 19.75 -13.51 -0.94
C LYS A 47 20.96 -12.91 -0.23
N GLU A 48 20.93 -11.61 0.09
CA GLU A 48 22.00 -10.92 0.83
C GLU A 48 22.20 -11.55 2.22
N ARG A 49 21.11 -11.84 2.94
CA ARG A 49 21.10 -12.50 4.24
C ARG A 49 21.81 -13.85 4.19
N CYS A 50 21.48 -14.68 3.20
CA CYS A 50 22.10 -16.00 3.01
C CYS A 50 23.62 -15.90 2.77
N ILE A 51 24.07 -14.89 2.01
CA ILE A 51 25.50 -14.65 1.79
C ILE A 51 26.17 -14.23 3.10
N CYS A 52 25.59 -13.27 3.83
CA CYS A 52 26.14 -12.82 5.11
C CYS A 52 26.22 -13.95 6.15
N LEU A 53 25.18 -14.79 6.26
CA LEU A 53 25.19 -15.97 7.14
C LEU A 53 26.32 -16.94 6.78
N ARG A 54 26.52 -17.20 5.49
CA ARG A 54 27.61 -18.07 5.01
C ARG A 54 28.98 -17.51 5.38
N GLU A 55 29.14 -16.19 5.38
CA GLU A 55 30.37 -15.49 5.70
C GLU A 55 30.53 -15.18 7.20
N GLY A 56 29.58 -15.59 8.05
CA GLY A 56 29.59 -15.31 9.49
C GLY A 56 29.42 -13.83 9.84
N ARG A 57 28.86 -13.03 8.93
CA ARG A 57 28.60 -11.60 9.13
C ARG A 57 27.28 -11.37 9.87
N ASP A 58 27.20 -10.25 10.59
CA ASP A 58 25.96 -9.82 11.24
C ASP A 58 24.84 -9.58 10.21
N VAL A 59 23.67 -10.13 10.51
CA VAL A 59 22.46 -10.02 9.69
C VAL A 59 21.38 -9.16 10.32
N THR A 60 21.58 -8.64 11.53
CA THR A 60 20.56 -7.90 12.30
C THR A 60 19.93 -6.77 11.47
N ARG A 61 20.75 -6.00 10.75
CA ARG A 61 20.26 -4.91 9.90
C ARG A 61 19.46 -5.43 8.69
N ILE A 62 19.82 -6.58 8.14
CA ILE A 62 19.09 -7.20 7.01
C ILE A 62 17.75 -7.74 7.51
N ASP A 63 17.73 -8.38 8.68
CA ASP A 63 16.52 -8.88 9.34
C ASP A 63 15.53 -7.75 9.64
N GLN A 64 16.00 -6.61 10.14
CA GLN A 64 15.17 -5.41 10.33
C GLN A 64 14.57 -4.90 9.01
N LYS A 65 15.35 -4.88 7.92
CA LYS A 65 14.85 -4.50 6.59
C LYS A 65 13.80 -5.47 6.08
N ILE A 66 14.01 -6.78 6.26
CA ILE A 66 13.05 -7.82 5.88
C ILE A 66 11.74 -7.66 6.67
N ALA A 67 11.82 -7.47 7.98
CA ALA A 67 10.65 -7.25 8.83
C ALA A 67 9.83 -6.04 8.36
N LYS A 68 10.49 -4.91 8.10
CA LYS A 68 9.84 -3.69 7.58
C LYS A 68 9.18 -3.92 6.21
N GLN A 69 9.83 -4.65 5.30
CA GLN A 69 9.25 -4.96 3.99
C GLN A 69 8.03 -5.92 4.11
N LYS A 70 8.06 -6.87 5.05
CA LYS A 70 6.91 -7.76 5.34
C LYS A 70 5.73 -6.98 5.93
N GLU A 71 5.98 -6.03 6.82
CA GLU A 71 4.95 -5.13 7.33
C GLU A 71 4.31 -4.30 6.21
N GLN A 72 5.13 -3.70 5.35
CA GLN A 72 4.64 -2.98 4.16
C GLN A 72 3.82 -3.87 3.23
N PHE A 73 4.23 -5.13 3.04
CA PHE A 73 3.47 -6.08 2.24
C PHE A 73 2.09 -6.34 2.84
N MET A 74 2.00 -6.53 4.16
CA MET A 74 0.72 -6.73 4.84
C MET A 74 -0.21 -5.52 4.64
N VAL A 75 0.30 -4.29 4.80
CA VAL A 75 -0.50 -3.07 4.58
C VAL A 75 -0.99 -2.96 3.14
N ASN A 76 -0.15 -3.25 2.13
CA ASN A 76 -0.54 -3.11 0.72
C ASN A 76 -1.45 -4.25 0.23
N CYS A 77 -1.39 -5.45 0.84
CA CYS A 77 -2.19 -6.61 0.42
C CYS A 77 -3.46 -6.83 1.25
N LEU A 78 -3.54 -6.28 2.47
CA LEU A 78 -4.68 -6.47 3.39
C LEU A 78 -5.59 -5.25 3.49
N GLN A 79 -5.44 -4.25 2.60
CA GLN A 79 -6.50 -3.27 2.35
C GLN A 79 -7.69 -4.00 1.68
N LYS A 80 -8.49 -4.68 2.51
CA LYS A 80 -9.84 -5.17 2.18
C LYS A 80 -10.86 -4.06 2.39
#